data_AF-A0A7T4JWA1-F1
#
_entry.id   AF-A0A7T4JWA1-F1
#
_cell.length_a   1.000
_cell.length_b   1.000
_cell.length_c   1.000
_cell.angle_alpha   90.00
_cell.angle_beta   90.00
_cell.angle_gamma   90.00
#
_symmetry.space_group_name_H-M   'P 1'
#
loop_
_entity.id
_entity.type
_entity.pdbx_description
1 polymer ?
#
loop_
_entity_poly.entity_id
_entity_poly.type
_entity_poly.pdbx_seq_one_letter_code
_entity_poly.pdbx_strand_id
1 'polypeptide(L)'
;METGASFKGDSVKITASGSVIEVTTLPKGRGAEFADRLRNLRDTVHQPAPAASPTPATGGIEQLQKLAELHDAGILTDEEFAAAKAKALGL
;
A
#
# COMPACT_ATOMS: atom_id res chain seq x y z
N MET A 1 -14.29 -14.00 0.14
CA MET A 1 -13.39 -14.11 1.31
C MET A 1 -14.12 -14.97 2.30
N GLU A 2 -13.44 -15.94 2.87
CA GLU A 2 -14.03 -16.89 3.81
C GLU A 2 -13.23 -16.83 5.10
N THR A 3 -13.94 -16.72 6.23
CA THR A 3 -13.37 -16.70 7.57
C THR A 3 -13.72 -18.02 8.24
N GLY A 4 -12.73 -18.72 8.78
CA GLY A 4 -12.89 -19.99 9.47
C GLY A 4 -12.37 -19.92 10.89
N ALA A 5 -13.20 -20.28 11.87
CA ALA A 5 -12.76 -20.48 13.24
C ALA A 5 -12.21 -21.91 13.39
N SER A 6 -10.98 -22.07 13.86
CA SER A 6 -10.37 -23.39 14.08
C SER A 6 -9.80 -23.52 15.50
N PHE A 7 -9.60 -24.76 15.96
CA PHE A 7 -9.19 -25.04 17.35
C PHE A 7 -7.89 -24.33 17.77
N LYS A 8 -7.00 -24.07 16.80
CA LYS A 8 -5.67 -23.49 16.98
C LYS A 8 -5.62 -21.96 16.75
N GLY A 9 -6.71 -21.36 16.28
CA GLY A 9 -6.79 -19.92 15.92
C GLY A 9 -7.86 -19.66 14.87
N ASP A 10 -8.04 -18.39 14.50
CA ASP A 10 -8.90 -18.01 13.38
C ASP A 10 -8.09 -18.05 12.08
N SER A 11 -8.76 -18.27 10.95
CA SER A 11 -8.16 -18.21 9.62
C SER A 11 -9.00 -17.38 8.66
N VAL A 12 -8.34 -16.66 7.77
CA VAL A 12 -9.01 -15.85 6.73
C VAL A 12 -8.41 -16.16 5.38
N LYS A 13 -9.27 -16.61 4.46
CA LYS A 13 -8.93 -16.81 3.05
C LYS A 13 -9.41 -15.61 2.24
N ILE A 14 -8.45 -14.91 1.68
CA ILE A 14 -8.62 -13.69 0.89
C ILE A 14 -8.44 -14.08 -0.58
N THR A 15 -9.45 -13.77 -1.40
CA THR A 15 -9.35 -13.91 -2.86
C THR A 15 -9.60 -12.53 -3.46
N ALA A 16 -8.61 -11.97 -4.14
CA ALA A 16 -8.70 -10.68 -4.80
C ALA A 16 -7.79 -10.66 -6.04
N SER A 17 -8.31 -10.15 -7.16
CA SER A 17 -7.56 -9.90 -8.40
C SER A 17 -6.74 -11.11 -8.90
N GLY A 18 -7.30 -12.33 -8.81
CA GLY A 18 -6.64 -13.55 -9.26
C GLY A 18 -5.62 -14.14 -8.27
N SER A 19 -5.35 -13.48 -7.16
CA SER A 19 -4.48 -13.99 -6.09
C SER A 19 -5.29 -14.50 -4.90
N VAL A 20 -4.86 -15.62 -4.34
CA VAL A 20 -5.42 -16.19 -3.10
C VAL A 20 -4.37 -16.08 -2.02
N ILE A 21 -4.72 -15.42 -0.92
CA ILE A 21 -3.86 -15.25 0.26
C ILE A 21 -4.58 -15.91 1.44
N GLU A 22 -3.90 -16.79 2.14
CA GLU A 22 -4.41 -17.45 3.34
C GLU A 22 -3.66 -16.96 4.58
N VAL A 23 -4.42 -16.52 5.58
CA VAL A 23 -3.88 -16.02 6.84
C VAL A 23 -4.35 -16.95 7.96
N THR A 24 -3.44 -17.73 8.54
CA THR A 24 -3.78 -18.85 9.45
C THR A 24 -3.34 -18.63 10.91
N THR A 25 -2.57 -17.58 11.20
CA THR A 25 -2.05 -17.27 12.55
C THR A 25 -2.81 -16.09 13.17
N LEU A 26 -4.14 -16.10 13.11
CA LEU A 26 -4.95 -15.07 13.75
C LEU A 26 -5.36 -15.56 15.15
N PRO A 27 -5.18 -14.74 16.20
CA PRO A 27 -5.73 -15.06 17.51
C PRO A 27 -7.26 -15.09 17.44
N LYS A 28 -7.87 -15.87 18.35
CA LYS A 28 -9.31 -16.13 18.34
C LYS A 28 -10.11 -14.82 18.41
N GLY A 29 -11.11 -14.70 17.54
CA GLY A 29 -11.93 -13.49 17.38
C GLY A 29 -11.38 -12.45 16.41
N ARG A 30 -10.12 -12.54 15.97
CA ARG A 30 -9.55 -11.56 15.04
C ARG A 30 -9.86 -11.78 13.57
N GLY A 31 -10.17 -12.98 13.09
CA GLY A 31 -10.39 -13.15 11.65
C GLY A 31 -11.69 -12.54 11.16
N ALA A 32 -12.73 -12.45 12.01
CA ALA A 32 -13.94 -11.68 11.71
C ALA A 32 -13.64 -10.17 11.59
N GLU A 33 -12.93 -9.60 12.57
CA GLU A 33 -12.50 -8.19 12.54
C GLU A 33 -11.58 -7.90 11.34
N PHE A 34 -10.67 -8.82 11.03
CA PHE A 34 -9.75 -8.70 9.90
C PHE A 34 -10.50 -8.73 8.57
N ALA A 35 -11.48 -9.63 8.41
CA ALA A 35 -12.32 -9.68 7.23
C ALA A 35 -13.17 -8.40 7.05
N ASP A 36 -13.71 -7.87 8.15
CA ASP A 36 -14.50 -6.64 8.16
C ASP A 36 -13.64 -5.41 7.79
N ARG A 37 -12.48 -5.24 8.42
CA ARG A 37 -11.54 -4.15 8.08
C ARG A 37 -11.08 -4.23 6.63
N LEU A 38 -10.81 -5.42 6.12
CA LEU A 38 -10.39 -5.59 4.72
C LEU A 38 -11.53 -5.37 3.73
N ARG A 39 -12.79 -5.64 4.10
CA ARG A 39 -13.98 -5.29 3.32
C ARG A 39 -14.15 -3.77 3.24
N ASN A 40 -14.08 -3.10 4.40
CA ASN A 40 -14.22 -1.65 4.49
C ASN A 40 -13.11 -0.92 3.73
N LEU A 41 -11.85 -1.36 3.88
CA LEU A 41 -10.72 -0.81 3.13
C LEU A 41 -10.91 -0.97 1.62
N ARG A 42 -11.41 -2.12 1.16
CA ARG A 42 -11.69 -2.32 -0.28
C ARG A 42 -12.80 -1.42 -0.79
N ASP A 43 -13.83 -1.18 0.02
CA ASP A 43 -14.92 -0.27 -0.34
C ASP A 43 -14.39 1.17 -0.49
N THR A 44 -13.54 1.62 0.44
CA THR A 44 -12.88 2.94 0.35
C THR A 44 -11.87 3.05 -0.79
N VAL A 45 -11.16 1.98 -1.16
CA VAL A 45 -10.22 1.98 -2.29
C VAL A 45 -10.96 1.84 -3.64
N HIS A 46 -12.21 1.36 -3.63
CA HIS A 46 -13.10 1.35 -4.79
C HIS A 46 -13.89 2.66 -4.95
N GLN A 47 -13.71 3.63 -4.06
CA GLN A 47 -14.11 5.00 -4.36
C GLN A 47 -13.26 5.47 -5.55
N PRO A 48 -13.86 5.89 -6.68
CA PRO A 48 -13.08 6.46 -7.76
C PRO A 48 -12.31 7.62 -7.15
N ALA A 49 -10.98 7.53 -7.20
CA ALA A 49 -10.12 8.65 -6.86
C ALA A 49 -10.69 9.87 -7.59
N PRO A 50 -10.91 11.02 -6.92
CA PRO A 50 -11.25 12.23 -7.64
C PRO A 50 -10.20 12.34 -8.73
N ALA A 51 -10.65 12.36 -9.99
CA ALA A 51 -9.77 12.36 -11.14
C ALA A 51 -8.68 13.39 -10.84
N ALA A 52 -7.44 12.92 -10.66
CA ALA A 52 -6.33 13.80 -10.49
C ALA A 52 -6.36 14.67 -11.74
N SER A 53 -6.80 15.92 -11.58
CA SER A 53 -6.47 16.95 -12.54
C SER A 53 -4.97 16.81 -12.74
N PRO A 54 -4.47 16.69 -13.99
CA PRO A 54 -3.06 16.49 -14.22
C PRO A 54 -2.33 17.56 -13.43
N THR A 55 -1.69 17.15 -12.33
CA THR A 55 -0.76 18.01 -11.62
C THR A 55 0.16 18.51 -12.71
N PRO A 56 0.31 19.83 -12.91
CA PRO A 56 1.29 20.35 -13.85
C PRO A 56 2.57 19.60 -13.53
N ALA A 57 3.19 18.97 -14.53
CA ALA A 57 4.45 18.28 -14.38
C ALA A 57 5.37 19.26 -13.65
N THR A 58 5.44 19.09 -12.35
CA THR A 58 6.09 20.00 -11.43
C THR A 58 7.54 19.80 -11.84
N GLY A 59 8.12 20.84 -12.46
CA GLY A 59 9.30 20.69 -13.29
C GLY A 59 10.36 19.88 -12.54
N GLY A 60 11.16 19.06 -13.22
CA GLY A 60 12.02 18.06 -12.57
C GLY A 60 12.82 18.54 -11.35
N ILE A 61 13.09 19.85 -11.26
CA ILE A 61 13.68 20.58 -10.13
C ILE A 61 12.88 20.48 -8.82
N GLU A 62 11.55 20.61 -8.86
CA GLU A 62 10.69 20.53 -7.67
C GLU A 62 10.55 19.08 -7.18
N GLN A 63 10.52 18.10 -8.10
CA GLN A 63 10.59 16.68 -7.75
C GLN A 63 11.94 16.33 -7.11
N LEU A 64 13.04 16.92 -7.60
CA LEU A 64 14.37 16.80 -7.02
C LEU A 64 14.45 17.38 -5.59
N GLN A 65 13.81 18.53 -5.34
CA GLN A 65 13.73 19.10 -3.98
C GLN A 65 12.98 18.17 -3.01
N LYS A 66 11.83 17.64 -3.42
CA LYS A 66 11.05 16.70 -2.61
C LYS A 66 11.86 15.45 -2.25
N LEU A 67 12.61 14.91 -3.20
CA LEU A 67 13.50 13.75 -2.97
C LEU A 67 14.62 14.09 -1.99
N ALA A 68 15.18 15.31 -2.05
CA ALA A 68 16.23 15.75 -1.15
C ALA A 68 15.73 15.92 0.30
N GLU A 69 14.53 16.49 0.49
CA GLU A 69 13.89 16.58 1.82
C GLU A 69 13.63 15.21 2.43
N LEU A 70 13.17 14.24 1.63
CA LEU A 70 12.92 12.87 2.09
C LEU A 70 14.22 12.13 2.45
N HIS A 71 15.31 12.39 1.74
CA HIS A 71 16.64 11.85 2.06
C HIS A 71 17.22 12.48 3.33
N ASP A 72 17.11 13.80 3.49
CA ASP A 72 17.57 14.53 4.68
C ASP A 72 16.80 14.10 5.94
N ALA A 73 15.50 13.81 5.78
CA ALA A 73 14.67 13.23 6.84
C ALA A 73 15.01 11.75 7.16
N GLY A 74 15.94 11.13 6.44
CA GLY A 74 16.34 9.73 6.60
C GLY A 74 15.27 8.72 6.18
N ILE A 75 14.25 9.16 5.43
CA ILE A 75 13.16 8.32 4.92
C ILE A 75 13.64 7.54 3.69
N LEU A 76 14.52 8.15 2.89
CA LEU A 76 15.20 7.53 1.76
C LEU A 76 16.64 7.22 2.12
N THR A 77 17.11 6.04 1.74
CA THR A 77 18.54 5.72 1.74
C THR A 77 19.23 6.35 0.53
N ASP A 78 20.55 6.51 0.59
CA ASP A 78 21.35 7.13 -0.48
C ASP A 78 21.15 6.43 -1.85
N GLU A 79 20.99 5.10 -1.82
CA GLU A 79 20.70 4.27 -3.00
C GLU A 79 19.32 4.56 -3.60
N GLU A 80 18.28 4.67 -2.76
CA GLU A 80 16.92 4.99 -3.20
C GLU A 80 16.79 6.43 -3.69
N PHE A 81 17.51 7.36 -3.07
CA PHE A 81 17.57 8.74 -3.52
C PHE A 81 18.22 8.84 -4.91
N ALA A 82 19.32 8.13 -5.15
CA ALA A 82 19.98 8.12 -6.45
C ALA A 82 19.09 7.53 -7.56
N ALA A 83 18.39 6.43 -7.30
CA ALA A 83 17.47 5.80 -8.25
C ALA A 83 16.28 6.71 -8.59
N ALA A 84 15.71 7.38 -7.59
CA ALA A 84 14.61 8.32 -7.77
C ALA A 84 15.05 9.60 -8.52
N LYS A 85 16.28 10.07 -8.27
CA LYS A 85 16.92 11.19 -8.97
C LYS A 85 17.14 10.89 -10.46
N ALA A 86 17.62 9.69 -10.79
CA ALA A 86 17.79 9.24 -12.17
C ALA A 86 16.45 9.20 -12.91
N LYS A 87 15.42 8.59 -12.30
CA LYS A 87 14.06 8.61 -12.83
C LYS A 87 13.49 10.01 -13.00
N ALA A 88 13.78 10.92 -12.07
CA ALA A 88 13.37 12.33 -12.15
C ALA A 88 14.01 13.07 -13.33
N LEU A 89 15.22 12.68 -13.72
CA LEU A 89 16.00 13.26 -14.81
C LEU A 89 15.80 12.52 -16.15
N GLY A 90 15.07 11.41 -16.18
CA GLY A 90 14.84 10.59 -17.37
C GLY A 90 16.06 9.79 -17.83
N LEU A 91 16.96 9.47 -16.89
CA LEU A 91 18.17 8.64 -17.07
C LEU A 91 17.89 7.20 -16.65
#